data_AF-A0A4V6Q0W7-F1
#
_entry.id   AF-A0A4V6Q0W7-F1
#
_cell.length_a   1.000
_cell.length_b   1.000
_cell.length_c   1.000
_cell.angle_alpha   90.00
_cell.angle_beta   90.00
_cell.angle_gamma   90.00
#
_symmetry.space_group_name_H-M   'P 1'
#
loop_
_entity.id
_entity.type
_entity.pdbx_description
1 polymer ?
#
loop_
_entity_poly.entity_id
_entity_poly.type
_entity_poly.pdbx_seq_one_letter_code
_entity_poly.pdbx_strand_id
1 'polypeptide(L)' 'MMIGTRWVYPAMGGVPLGVRWEAMYPLMDRKASGEAWDELHEYMMVIEAEALATLREFATKDQRKQT' A
#
# COMPACT_ATOMS: atom_id res chain seq x y z
N MET A 1 15.98 4.95 -13.34
CA MET A 1 14.67 5.50 -12.90
C MET A 1 14.19 4.62 -11.76
N MET A 2 14.39 5.04 -10.52
CA MET A 2 13.90 4.29 -9.37
C MET A 2 12.38 4.53 -9.34
N ILE A 3 11.58 3.48 -9.54
CA ILE A 3 10.14 3.58 -9.33
C ILE A 3 9.97 3.81 -7.83
N GLY A 4 9.84 5.08 -7.43
CA GLY A 4 9.53 5.43 -6.06
C GLY A 4 8.28 4.66 -5.63
N THR A 5 8.33 4.07 -4.44
CA THR A 5 7.23 3.26 -3.95
C THR A 5 5.98 4.14 -3.83
N ARG A 6 4.84 3.72 -4.40
CA ARG A 6 3.57 4.47 -4.36
C ARG A 6 2.88 4.44 -2.99
N TRP A 7 3.64 4.18 -1.92
CA TRP A 7 3.17 4.15 -0.54
C TRP A 7 2.95 5.56 0.01
N VAL A 8 1.89 5.72 0.80
CA VAL A 8 1.66 6.88 1.66
C VAL A 8 2.29 6.59 3.01
N TYR A 9 3.18 7.45 3.48
CA TYR A 9 3.84 7.33 4.78
C TYR A 9 3.32 8.39 5.77
N PRO A 10 3.26 8.07 7.08
CA PRO A 10 3.02 9.06 8.12
C PRO A 10 4.11 10.14 8.15
N ALA A 11 3.78 11.35 8.61
CA ALA A 11 4.71 12.49 8.67
C ALA A 11 5.97 12.25 9.53
N MET A 12 5.88 11.38 10.54
CA MET A 12 6.97 11.06 11.47
C MET A 12 7.77 9.80 11.05
N GLY A 13 7.58 9.31 9.82
CA GLY A 13 8.17 8.04 9.36
C GLY A 13 7.49 6.81 9.97
N GLY A 14 7.86 5.61 9.51
CA GLY A 14 7.32 4.34 9.99
C GLY A 14 6.70 3.48 8.89
N VAL A 15 5.73 2.66 9.27
CA VAL A 15 5.01 1.75 8.35
C VAL A 15 4.14 2.57 7.39
N PRO A 16 4.08 2.22 6.09
CA PRO A 16 3.08 2.78 5.18
C PRO A 16 1.66 2.69 5.74
N LEU A 17 0.83 3.68 5.38
CA LEU A 17 -0.60 3.66 5.67
C LEU A 17 -1.38 2.87 4.62
N GLY A 18 -0.87 2.86 3.39
CA GLY A 18 -1.52 2.27 2.22
C GLY A 18 -0.87 2.77 0.93
N VAL A 19 -1.29 2.22 -0.20
CA VAL A 19 -0.91 2.71 -1.52
C VAL A 19 -1.67 3.99 -1.84
N ARG A 20 -1.07 4.84 -2.66
CA ARG A 20 -1.71 6.05 -3.18
C ARG A 20 -2.63 5.69 -4.34
N TRP A 21 -3.88 5.36 -4.02
CA TRP A 21 -4.88 4.88 -4.96
C TRP A 21 -5.12 5.81 -6.15
N GLU A 22 -5.04 7.14 -5.95
CA GLU A 22 -5.17 8.13 -7.04
C GLU A 22 -4.06 7.99 -8.09
N ALA A 23 -2.92 7.46 -7.69
CA ALA A 23 -1.81 7.14 -8.58
C ALA A 23 -1.92 5.74 -9.22
N MET A 24 -2.76 4.87 -8.66
CA MET A 24 -2.96 3.49 -9.12
C MET A 24 -4.10 3.39 -10.14
N TYR A 25 -5.22 4.08 -9.92
CA TYR A 25 -6.38 4.01 -10.83
C TYR A 25 -6.01 4.28 -12.29
N PRO A 26 -5.23 5.33 -12.66
CA PRO A 26 -4.87 5.55 -14.06
C PRO A 26 -3.99 4.44 -14.66
N LEU A 27 -3.29 3.66 -13.83
CA LEU A 27 -2.51 2.51 -14.29
C LEU A 27 -3.39 1.28 -14.51
N MET A 28 -4.39 1.09 -13.65
CA MET A 28 -5.40 0.04 -13.78
C MET A 28 -6.27 0.28 -15.01
N ASP A 29 -6.73 1.53 -15.21
CA ASP A 29 -7.53 1.95 -16.36
C ASP A 29 -6.81 1.73 -17.70
N ARG A 30 -5.47 1.84 -17.70
CA ARG A 30 -4.65 1.55 -18.89
C ARG A 30 -4.50 0.06 -19.16
N LYS A 31 -4.70 -0.79 -18.16
CA LYS A 31 -4.37 -2.22 -18.22
C LYS A 31 -5.59 -3.10 -18.42
N ALA A 32 -6.72 -2.75 -17.84
CA ALA A 32 -7.93 -3.55 -17.85
C ALA A 32 -9.19 -2.66 -17.92
N SER A 33 -10.33 -3.27 -18.24
CA SER A 33 -11.65 -2.65 -18.29
C SER A 33 -12.74 -3.67 -17.98
N GLY A 34 -13.89 -3.23 -17.48
CA GLY A 34 -15.00 -4.13 -17.14
C GLY A 34 -14.63 -5.10 -16.02
N GLU A 35 -15.07 -6.35 -16.11
CA GLU A 35 -14.85 -7.38 -15.08
C GLU A 35 -13.36 -7.60 -14.76
N ALA A 36 -12.49 -7.55 -15.77
CA ALA A 36 -11.03 -7.68 -15.56
C ALA A 36 -10.45 -6.50 -14.76
N TRP A 37 -11.09 -5.33 -14.79
CA TRP A 37 -10.71 -4.20 -13.96
C TRP A 37 -11.14 -4.43 -12.51
N ASP A 38 -12.35 -4.96 -12.30
CA ASP A 38 -12.86 -5.30 -10.97
C ASP A 38 -11.97 -6.35 -10.29
N GLU A 39 -11.61 -7.40 -11.02
CA GLU A 39 -10.68 -8.44 -10.53
C GLU A 39 -9.30 -7.85 -10.19
N LEU A 40 -8.75 -6.97 -11.06
CA LEU A 40 -7.50 -6.28 -10.79
C LEU A 40 -7.59 -5.39 -9.54
N HIS A 41 -8.72 -4.72 -9.34
CA HIS A 41 -8.96 -3.89 -8.17
C HIS A 41 -8.97 -4.72 -6.89
N GLU A 42 -9.66 -5.86 -6.88
CA GLU A 42 -9.68 -6.79 -5.75
C GLU A 42 -8.27 -7.32 -5.42
N TYR A 43 -7.51 -7.75 -6.44
CA TYR A 43 -6.13 -8.19 -6.22
C TYR A 43 -5.25 -7.09 -5.64
N MET A 44 -5.41 -5.85 -6.08
CA MET A 44 -4.65 -4.72 -5.53
C MET A 44 -4.99 -4.46 -4.06
N MET A 45 -6.27 -4.60 -3.66
CA MET A 45 -6.68 -4.48 -2.25
C MET A 45 -6.08 -5.58 -1.38
N VAL A 46 -6.06 -6.84 -1.87
CA VAL A 46 -5.45 -7.97 -1.15
C VAL A 46 -3.94 -7.75 -0.99
N ILE A 47 -3.25 -7.34 -2.06
CA ILE A 47 -1.81 -7.05 -2.01
C ILE A 47 -1.50 -5.93 -1.02
N GLU A 48 -2.28 -4.85 -1.02
CA GLU A 48 -2.12 -3.77 -0.05
C GLU A 48 -2.27 -4.28 1.38
N ALA A 49 -3.34 -5.04 1.67
CA ALA A 49 -3.62 -5.55 3.00
C ALA A 49 -2.50 -6.47 3.53
N GLU A 50 -2.05 -7.43 2.71
CA GLU A 50 -1.00 -8.38 3.08
C GLU A 50 0.37 -7.69 3.24
N ALA A 51 0.68 -6.74 2.37
CA ALA A 51 1.90 -5.95 2.49
C ALA A 51 1.89 -5.11 3.78
N LEU A 52 0.77 -4.47 4.10
CA LEU A 52 0.63 -3.70 5.35
C LEU A 52 0.72 -4.59 6.59
N ALA A 53 0.11 -5.77 6.58
CA ALA A 53 0.21 -6.75 7.67
C ALA A 53 1.68 -7.17 7.89
N THR A 54 2.36 -7.55 6.80
CA THR A 54 3.78 -7.91 6.82
C THR A 54 4.64 -6.77 7.33
N LEU A 55 4.48 -5.55 6.80
CA LEU A 55 5.29 -4.41 7.21
C LEU A 55 5.04 -4.01 8.67
N ARG A 56 3.83 -4.22 9.20
CA ARG A 56 3.52 -4.01 10.62
C ARG A 56 4.15 -5.07 11.52
N GLU A 57 4.27 -6.31 11.05
CA GLU A 57 4.95 -7.38 11.79
C GLU A 57 6.44 -7.07 11.98
N PHE A 58 7.10 -6.60 10.92
CA PHE A 58 8.55 -6.32 10.93
C PHE A 58 8.92 -4.90 11.39
N ALA A 59 7.95 -4.00 11.51
CA ALA A 59 8.20 -2.69 12.09
C ALA A 59 8.57 -2.83 13.56
N THR A 60 9.69 -2.24 13.95
CA THR A 60 10.09 -2.17 15.36
C THR A 60 8.97 -1.53 16.17
N LYS A 61 8.29 -2.32 17.02
CA LYS A 61 7.40 -1.79 18.04
C LYS A 61 8.25 -0.89 18.93
N ASP A 62 8.11 0.42 18.78
CA ASP A 62 8.86 1.39 19.56
C ASP A 62 8.58 1.10 21.05
N GLN A 63 9.57 0.56 21.77
CA GLN A 63 9.50 0.22 23.19
C GLN A 63 9.56 1.50 24.04
N ARG A 64 8.73 2.50 23.75
CA ARG A 64 8.57 3.66 24.63
C ARG A 64 7.65 3.27 25.77
N LYS A 65 8.29 2.66 26.78
CA LYS A 65 7.80 2.54 28.15
C LYS A 65 7.09 3.82 28.57
N GLN A 66 5.83 3.73 28.97
CA GLN A 66 5.27 4.68 29.91
C GLN A 66 5.64 4.18 31.31
N THR A 67 6.74 4.71 31.82
CA THR A 67 7.06 4.83 33.25
C THR A 67 6.08 5.77 33.93
#